data_AF-A0A5S9YDE7-F1
#
_entry.id   AF-A0A5S9YDE7-F1
#
_cell.length_a   1.000
_cell.length_b   1.000
_cell.length_c   1.000
_cell.angle_alpha   90.00
_cell.angle_beta   90.00
_cell.angle_gamma   90.00
#
_symmetry.space_group_name_H-M   'P 1'
#
loop_
_entity.id
_entity.type
_entity.pdbx_description
1 polymer ?
#
loop_
_entity_poly.entity_id
_entity_poly.type
_entity_poly.pdbx_seq_one_letter_code
_entity_poly.pdbx_strand_id
1 'polypeptide(L)'
;MDRISGLPDELLLRVLSLLPNVKDVVVTVVLSKRWQFLWMMVPKLVYDDSYQNLEYGKFSRFVDRSLFMRKAPGIETLHFKLGQNCGNGDIQWWIRAASKFCLRELIIEINCSTSASPPILPRSLYTECRMLVTLKLKNAVLVDVSSPTCFPSLKNLSLVSVKYPGNEFVKSLLSSCHVLEDLVVEQCINDNVTIFSVKVPSLKSLLLRTSKKRAPDGESGFVVEAPSLEYLDIDQTGGFCVIENGMPNLAEAYVSVLHHHPVKFLSSITSVKRLYLCLLPHSILSCMQDMYPIRCVFHRLVHITLCTCDDEWLNLLACLLRGSPKLISLKLEKCLMYRLSQHHGHLICSPSPLRDDLSSVPECVLSSLETVEWVDYEGTEAERQLVEFILRNGSCLKKFVISPESVNPDQKYEMI
;
A
#
# COMPACT_ATOMS: atom_id res chain seq x y z
N MET A 1 24.04 27.18 33.90
CA MET A 1 23.33 28.10 32.99
C MET A 1 22.46 27.27 32.07
N ASP A 2 21.16 27.54 32.04
CA ASP A 2 20.26 26.97 31.03
C ASP A 2 20.54 27.65 29.68
N ARG A 3 21.35 26.98 28.84
CA ARG A 3 21.70 27.46 27.50
C ARG A 3 20.57 27.31 26.50
N ILE A 4 19.56 26.48 26.81
CA ILE A 4 18.45 26.18 25.90
C ILE A 4 17.42 27.30 25.95
N SER A 5 17.12 27.84 27.14
CA SER A 5 16.22 29.00 27.28
C SER A 5 16.70 30.29 26.59
N GLY A 6 17.99 30.36 26.19
CA GLY A 6 18.55 31.47 25.42
C GLY A 6 18.28 31.42 23.90
N LEU A 7 17.72 30.33 23.37
CA LEU A 7 17.41 30.19 21.95
C LEU A 7 16.19 31.05 21.53
N PRO A 8 16.08 31.45 20.24
CA PRO A 8 14.87 32.05 19.68
C PRO A 8 13.65 31.13 19.76
N ASP A 9 12.45 31.71 19.84
CA ASP A 9 11.19 30.94 19.96
C ASP A 9 11.01 29.94 18.81
N GLU A 10 11.38 30.31 17.59
CA GLU A 10 11.28 29.45 16.42
C GLU A 10 12.10 28.15 16.56
N LEU A 11 13.32 28.25 17.11
CA LEU A 11 14.16 27.07 17.36
C LEU A 11 13.59 26.23 18.49
N LEU A 12 13.04 26.86 19.53
CA LEU A 12 12.41 26.15 20.63
C LEU A 12 11.14 25.42 20.18
N LEU A 13 10.31 26.04 19.35
CA LEU A 13 9.13 25.39 18.75
C LEU A 13 9.53 24.23 17.85
N ARG A 14 10.63 24.35 17.10
CA ARG A 14 11.18 23.25 16.31
C ARG A 14 11.65 22.11 17.19
N VAL A 15 12.39 22.39 18.28
CA VAL A 15 12.79 21.37 19.26
C VAL A 15 11.57 20.68 19.87
N LEU A 16 10.56 21.44 20.28
CA LEU A 16 9.33 20.89 20.85
C LEU A 16 8.55 20.04 19.84
N SER A 17 8.56 20.40 18.55
CA SER A 17 7.90 19.63 17.49
C SER A 17 8.57 18.27 17.19
N LEU A 18 9.81 18.09 17.63
CA LEU A 18 10.54 16.83 17.54
C LEU A 18 10.25 15.88 18.72
N LEU A 19 9.61 16.38 19.78
CA LEU A 19 9.18 15.52 20.89
C LEU A 19 8.07 14.57 20.43
N PRO A 20 8.05 13.33 20.95
CA PRO A 20 7.21 12.28 20.37
C PRO A 20 5.72 12.46 20.68
N ASN A 21 5.35 13.12 21.78
CA ASN A 21 3.96 13.40 22.15
C ASN A 21 3.78 14.69 22.97
N VAL A 22 2.54 15.16 23.09
CA VAL A 22 2.21 16.42 23.80
C VAL A 22 2.49 16.34 25.29
N LYS A 23 2.45 15.16 25.94
CA LYS A 23 2.80 15.06 27.37
C LYS A 23 4.25 15.47 27.58
N ASP A 24 5.17 15.01 26.73
CA ASP A 24 6.59 15.38 26.81
C ASP A 24 6.81 16.86 26.56
N VAL A 25 6.08 17.44 25.58
CA VAL A 25 6.08 18.89 25.34
C VAL A 25 5.64 19.65 26.59
N VAL A 26 4.57 19.22 27.26
CA VAL A 26 4.05 19.90 28.47
C VAL A 26 5.02 19.76 29.65
N VAL A 27 5.73 18.64 29.79
CA VAL A 27 6.75 18.47 30.85
C VAL A 27 7.86 19.50 30.71
N THR A 28 8.22 19.93 29.49
CA THR A 28 9.26 20.97 29.31
C THR A 28 8.91 22.33 29.91
N VAL A 29 7.66 22.57 30.29
CA VAL A 29 7.24 23.82 30.97
C VAL A 29 7.98 24.04 32.29
N VAL A 30 8.50 22.98 32.92
CA VAL A 30 9.31 23.09 34.14
C VAL A 30 10.69 23.72 33.89
N LEU A 31 11.17 23.77 32.64
CA LEU A 31 12.50 24.28 32.31
C LEU A 31 12.58 25.81 32.49
N SER A 32 11.57 26.55 32.04
CA SER A 32 11.42 27.97 32.40
C SER A 32 10.01 28.51 32.10
N LYS A 33 9.67 29.67 32.69
CA LYS A 33 8.37 30.34 32.48
C LYS A 33 8.04 30.62 31.00
N ARG A 34 9.07 30.76 30.14
CA ARG A 34 8.88 30.99 28.70
C ARG A 34 8.27 29.78 27.98
N TRP A 35 8.63 28.57 28.40
CA TRP A 35 8.13 27.32 27.80
C TRP A 35 6.65 27.10 28.07
N GLN A 36 6.09 27.72 29.12
CA GLN A 36 4.66 27.74 29.42
C GLN A 36 3.82 28.30 28.26
N PHE A 37 4.36 29.23 27.47
CA PHE A 37 3.65 29.79 26.32
C PHE A 37 3.98 29.03 25.03
N LEU A 38 5.21 28.55 24.89
CA LEU A 38 5.68 27.86 23.69
C LEU A 38 4.96 26.54 23.42
N TRP A 39 4.66 25.74 24.45
CA TRP A 39 3.96 24.46 24.24
C TRP A 39 2.58 24.65 23.58
N MET A 40 1.91 25.78 23.81
CA MET A 40 0.62 26.14 23.21
C MET A 40 0.73 26.54 21.73
N MET A 41 1.93 26.87 21.27
CA MET A 41 2.22 27.32 19.90
C MET A 41 2.85 26.23 19.02
N VAL A 42 3.08 25.03 19.56
CA VAL A 42 3.66 23.92 18.78
C VAL A 42 2.71 23.53 17.64
N PRO A 43 3.20 23.50 16.38
CA PRO A 43 2.35 23.27 15.21
C PRO A 43 1.94 21.80 15.01
N LYS A 44 2.70 20.86 15.60
CA LYS A 44 2.46 19.42 15.51
C LYS A 44 2.12 18.85 16.87
N LEU A 45 0.94 18.23 16.98
CA LEU A 45 0.48 17.61 18.22
C LEU A 45 0.23 16.14 18.01
N VAL A 46 0.89 15.32 18.82
CA VAL A 46 0.70 13.87 18.86
C VAL A 46 0.13 13.51 20.23
N TYR A 47 -1.11 13.08 20.27
CA TYR A 47 -1.77 12.54 21.46
C TYR A 47 -1.74 11.02 21.38
N ASP A 48 -1.03 10.40 22.32
CA ASP A 48 -0.81 8.96 22.32
C ASP A 48 -1.34 8.31 23.61
N ASP A 49 -2.41 7.53 23.44
CA ASP A 49 -3.09 6.75 24.47
C ASP A 49 -2.66 5.26 24.45
N SER A 50 -1.80 4.85 23.51
CA SER A 50 -1.45 3.44 23.31
C SER A 50 -0.70 2.82 24.50
N TYR A 51 -0.16 3.64 25.40
CA TYR A 51 0.64 3.20 26.54
C TYR A 51 -0.14 2.99 27.86
N GLN A 52 -1.40 3.47 27.99
CA GLN A 52 -2.02 3.65 29.33
C GLN A 52 -3.54 3.40 29.42
N ASN A 53 -4.04 2.27 28.88
CA ASN A 53 -5.47 1.90 28.89
C ASN A 53 -6.20 2.10 30.25
N LEU A 54 -5.52 1.93 31.40
CA LEU A 54 -6.11 2.08 32.75
C LEU A 54 -6.42 3.54 33.15
N GLU A 55 -5.93 4.53 32.41
CA GLU A 55 -6.08 5.97 32.73
C GLU A 55 -6.75 6.79 31.61
N TYR A 56 -7.52 6.15 30.71
CA TYR A 56 -8.16 6.82 29.57
C TYR A 56 -8.91 8.12 29.96
N GLY A 57 -9.64 8.11 31.07
CA GLY A 57 -10.36 9.31 31.53
C GLY A 57 -9.45 10.50 31.89
N LYS A 58 -8.20 10.26 32.32
CA LYS A 58 -7.20 11.32 32.52
C LYS A 58 -6.64 11.80 31.18
N PHE A 59 -6.40 10.87 30.26
CA PHE A 59 -5.97 11.18 28.90
C PHE A 59 -7.00 12.05 28.17
N SER A 60 -8.27 11.63 28.11
CA SER A 60 -9.34 12.39 27.43
C SER A 60 -9.46 13.82 27.99
N ARG A 61 -9.51 13.98 29.31
CA ARG A 61 -9.52 15.32 29.95
C ARG A 61 -8.28 16.16 29.63
N PHE A 62 -7.12 15.53 29.49
CA PHE A 62 -5.90 16.22 29.08
C PHE A 62 -5.99 16.71 27.63
N VAL A 63 -6.48 15.87 26.71
CA VAL A 63 -6.70 16.24 25.30
C VAL A 63 -7.69 17.41 25.22
N ASP A 64 -8.82 17.32 25.91
CA ASP A 64 -9.85 18.37 25.95
C ASP A 64 -9.27 19.71 26.39
N ARG A 65 -8.55 19.72 27.50
CA ARG A 65 -7.92 20.94 28.04
C ARG A 65 -6.85 21.46 27.08
N SER A 66 -6.03 20.59 26.51
CA SER A 66 -4.97 20.97 25.58
C SER A 66 -5.53 21.61 24.30
N LEU A 67 -6.59 21.04 23.72
CA LEU A 67 -7.25 21.62 22.55
C LEU A 67 -7.98 22.92 22.88
N PHE A 68 -8.62 23.02 24.06
CA PHE A 68 -9.30 24.24 24.51
C PHE A 68 -8.34 25.41 24.76
N MET A 69 -7.15 25.14 25.30
CA MET A 69 -6.16 26.17 25.63
C MET A 69 -5.51 26.80 24.39
N ARG A 70 -5.66 26.17 23.21
CA ARG A 70 -5.07 26.64 21.95
C ARG A 70 -5.99 27.65 21.28
N LYS A 71 -5.56 28.91 21.27
CA LYS A 71 -6.34 30.05 20.74
C LYS A 71 -5.92 30.54 19.35
N ALA A 72 -4.85 29.99 18.75
CA ALA A 72 -4.29 30.49 17.48
C ALA A 72 -4.35 29.42 16.36
N PRO A 73 -4.50 29.81 15.08
CA PRO A 73 -4.55 28.91 13.92
C PRO A 73 -3.20 28.26 13.55
N GLY A 74 -2.25 28.17 14.48
CA GLY A 74 -0.89 27.67 14.23
C GLY A 74 -0.74 26.15 14.25
N ILE A 75 -1.81 25.38 14.51
CA ILE A 75 -1.75 23.91 14.47
C ILE A 75 -1.87 23.48 13.01
N GLU A 76 -0.82 22.84 12.52
CA GLU A 76 -0.75 22.30 11.17
C GLU A 76 -1.05 20.80 11.16
N THR A 77 -0.60 20.07 12.19
CA THR A 77 -0.71 18.62 12.26
C THR A 77 -1.33 18.18 13.59
N LEU A 78 -2.41 17.40 13.50
CA LEU A 78 -2.97 16.64 14.63
C LEU A 78 -2.83 15.14 14.35
N HIS A 79 -2.26 14.43 15.32
CA HIS A 79 -2.15 12.99 15.30
C HIS A 79 -2.72 12.42 16.59
N PHE A 80 -3.79 11.64 16.46
CA PHE A 80 -4.38 10.87 17.54
C PHE A 80 -4.02 9.40 17.40
N LYS A 81 -3.26 8.85 18.35
CA LYS A 81 -3.03 7.42 18.52
C LYS A 81 -3.86 6.95 19.71
N LEU A 82 -4.97 6.29 19.42
CA LEU A 82 -6.03 6.05 20.38
C LEU A 82 -6.12 4.56 20.70
N GLY A 83 -6.30 4.24 21.98
CA GLY A 83 -6.59 2.88 22.41
C GLY A 83 -8.05 2.49 22.17
N GLN A 84 -8.38 1.25 22.53
CA GLN A 84 -9.72 0.67 22.42
C GLN A 84 -10.79 1.40 23.27
N ASN A 85 -10.37 2.18 24.27
CA ASN A 85 -11.27 2.88 25.19
C ASN A 85 -11.78 4.21 24.63
N CYS A 86 -11.35 4.61 23.42
CA CYS A 86 -11.80 5.86 22.82
C CYS A 86 -13.30 5.82 22.49
N GLY A 87 -14.08 6.62 23.22
CA GLY A 87 -15.51 6.76 22.99
C GLY A 87 -15.83 7.59 21.74
N ASN A 88 -17.03 7.35 21.17
CA ASN A 88 -17.56 8.17 20.08
C ASN A 88 -17.67 9.66 20.46
N GLY A 89 -18.04 9.97 21.70
CA GLY A 89 -18.20 11.35 22.16
C GLY A 89 -16.88 12.13 22.16
N ASP A 90 -15.79 11.49 22.59
CA ASP A 90 -14.47 12.10 22.65
C ASP A 90 -13.96 12.46 21.25
N ILE A 91 -13.96 11.50 20.31
CA ILE A 91 -13.47 11.73 18.96
C ILE A 91 -14.31 12.78 18.22
N GLN A 92 -15.62 12.80 18.45
CA GLN A 92 -16.51 13.79 17.86
C GLN A 92 -16.18 15.20 18.36
N TRP A 93 -15.94 15.33 19.67
CA TRP A 93 -15.52 16.59 20.26
C TRP A 93 -14.15 17.04 19.74
N TRP A 94 -13.17 16.13 19.71
CA TRP A 94 -11.82 16.46 19.26
C TRP A 94 -11.77 16.87 17.80
N ILE A 95 -12.51 16.20 16.91
CA ILE A 95 -12.57 16.59 15.50
C ILE A 95 -13.30 17.93 15.31
N ARG A 96 -14.32 18.21 16.10
CA ARG A 96 -15.01 19.51 16.08
C ARG A 96 -14.14 20.64 16.67
N ALA A 97 -13.26 20.34 17.61
CA ALA A 97 -12.25 21.28 18.05
C ALA A 97 -11.19 21.47 16.95
N ALA A 98 -10.76 20.36 16.33
CA ALA A 98 -9.79 20.31 15.25
C ALA A 98 -10.18 21.18 14.05
N SER A 99 -11.46 21.17 13.68
CA SER A 99 -11.98 21.95 12.54
C SER A 99 -11.87 23.47 12.71
N LYS A 100 -11.68 23.95 13.93
CA LYS A 100 -11.42 25.37 14.21
C LYS A 100 -9.99 25.79 13.92
N PHE A 101 -9.10 24.83 13.69
CA PHE A 101 -7.72 25.08 13.31
C PHE A 101 -7.56 24.96 11.78
N CYS A 102 -6.61 25.71 11.22
CA CYS A 102 -6.25 25.65 9.80
C CYS A 102 -5.41 24.39 9.48
N LEU A 103 -5.92 23.21 9.85
CA LEU A 103 -5.18 21.95 9.79
C LEU A 103 -4.79 21.59 8.36
N ARG A 104 -3.53 21.21 8.19
CA ARG A 104 -2.99 20.64 6.96
C ARG A 104 -2.94 19.12 7.02
N GLU A 105 -2.72 18.55 8.20
CA GLU A 105 -2.59 17.11 8.38
C GLU A 105 -3.40 16.62 9.59
N LEU A 106 -4.21 15.59 9.35
CA LEU A 106 -4.95 14.88 10.38
C LEU A 106 -4.70 13.38 10.25
N ILE A 107 -4.17 12.80 11.33
CA ILE A 107 -3.91 11.36 11.45
C ILE A 107 -4.70 10.83 12.63
N ILE A 108 -5.52 9.81 12.40
CA ILE A 108 -6.29 9.13 13.44
C ILE A 108 -5.99 7.64 13.32
N GLU A 109 -5.25 7.12 14.30
CA GLU A 109 -4.89 5.72 14.42
C GLU A 109 -5.57 5.13 15.65
N ILE A 110 -6.60 4.32 15.44
CA ILE A 110 -7.27 3.63 16.55
C ILE A 110 -6.76 2.18 16.61
N ASN A 111 -6.19 1.79 17.74
CA ASN A 111 -5.76 0.41 17.98
C ASN A 111 -6.94 -0.39 18.54
N CYS A 112 -7.66 -1.09 17.66
CA CYS A 112 -8.70 -2.04 18.05
C CYS A 112 -8.13 -3.47 18.07
N SER A 113 -8.00 -4.09 19.25
CA SER A 113 -7.53 -5.47 19.39
C SER A 113 -8.63 -6.53 19.38
N THR A 114 -9.90 -6.21 19.68
CA THR A 114 -11.02 -7.17 19.71
C THR A 114 -12.40 -6.48 19.74
N SER A 115 -13.44 -7.16 19.22
CA SER A 115 -14.92 -7.04 19.27
C SER A 115 -15.67 -5.68 19.40
N ALA A 116 -15.05 -4.59 19.86
CA ALA A 116 -15.68 -3.29 19.95
C ALA A 116 -15.81 -2.63 18.56
N SER A 117 -16.95 -1.98 18.29
CA SER A 117 -17.11 -1.20 17.06
C SER A 117 -16.15 -0.01 17.08
N PRO A 118 -15.37 0.22 16.01
CA PRO A 118 -14.48 1.36 15.93
C PRO A 118 -15.27 2.67 16.04
N PRO A 119 -14.63 3.76 16.50
CA PRO A 119 -15.34 4.98 16.75
C PRO A 119 -15.81 5.64 15.45
N ILE A 120 -16.97 6.28 15.56
CA ILE A 120 -17.66 6.93 14.46
C ILE A 120 -17.17 8.36 14.31
N LEU A 121 -16.59 8.68 13.15
CA LEU A 121 -16.10 10.02 12.86
C LEU A 121 -17.27 10.96 12.53
N PRO A 122 -17.29 12.19 13.10
CA PRO A 122 -18.35 13.15 12.85
C PRO A 122 -18.28 13.72 11.43
N ARG A 123 -19.44 14.19 10.96
CA ARG A 123 -19.56 14.90 9.68
C ARG A 123 -18.68 16.15 9.54
N SER A 124 -18.32 16.78 10.66
CA SER A 124 -17.48 17.99 10.67
C SER A 124 -16.12 17.75 10.03
N LEU A 125 -15.63 16.50 10.03
CA LEU A 125 -14.42 16.09 9.32
C LEU A 125 -14.49 16.45 7.82
N TYR A 126 -15.63 16.21 7.18
CA TYR A 126 -15.80 16.39 5.73
C TYR A 126 -16.27 17.80 5.35
N THR A 127 -16.95 18.50 6.27
CA THR A 127 -17.60 19.78 5.97
C THR A 127 -16.80 21.00 6.44
N GLU A 128 -16.02 20.86 7.51
CA GLU A 128 -15.34 21.97 8.18
C GLU A 128 -13.81 21.95 7.99
N CYS A 129 -13.18 20.78 7.84
CA CYS A 129 -11.72 20.66 7.68
C CYS A 129 -11.22 20.89 6.23
N ARG A 130 -11.55 22.04 5.64
CA ARG A 130 -11.33 22.33 4.21
C ARG A 130 -9.87 22.53 3.79
N MET A 131 -8.98 22.81 4.74
CA MET A 131 -7.55 23.06 4.48
C MET A 131 -6.68 21.79 4.54
N LEU A 132 -7.29 20.63 4.82
CA LEU A 132 -6.56 19.38 4.91
C LEU A 132 -5.89 19.03 3.59
N VAL A 133 -4.59 18.79 3.68
CA VAL A 133 -3.71 18.27 2.63
C VAL A 133 -3.53 16.76 2.79
N THR A 134 -3.43 16.30 4.04
CA THR A 134 -3.22 14.90 4.39
C THR A 134 -4.27 14.42 5.39
N LEU A 135 -4.95 13.32 5.07
CA LEU A 135 -5.88 12.63 5.95
C LEU A 135 -5.51 11.15 6.01
N LYS A 136 -5.19 10.66 7.21
CA LYS A 136 -4.89 9.24 7.44
C LYS A 136 -5.81 8.70 8.51
N LEU A 137 -6.59 7.68 8.16
CA LEU A 137 -7.56 7.04 9.04
C LEU A 137 -7.23 5.56 9.14
N LYS A 138 -7.13 5.07 10.37
CA LYS A 138 -6.96 3.64 10.67
C LYS A 138 -7.99 3.19 11.70
N ASN A 139 -8.73 2.12 11.39
CA ASN A 139 -9.78 1.55 12.24
C ASN A 139 -10.86 2.56 12.64
N ALA A 140 -11.54 3.17 11.66
CA ALA A 140 -12.57 4.18 11.88
C ALA A 140 -13.87 3.85 11.13
N VAL A 141 -15.00 4.40 11.60
CA VAL A 141 -16.28 4.32 10.89
C VAL A 141 -16.65 5.69 10.34
N LEU A 142 -16.90 5.76 9.03
CA LEU A 142 -17.41 6.94 8.36
C LEU A 142 -18.95 6.88 8.32
N VAL A 143 -19.59 8.04 8.40
CA VAL A 143 -21.06 8.18 8.39
C VAL A 143 -21.50 8.84 7.10
N ASP A 144 -22.66 8.43 6.61
CA ASP A 144 -23.22 8.98 5.37
C ASP A 144 -23.53 10.45 5.56
N VAL A 145 -23.28 11.21 4.49
CA VAL A 145 -23.60 12.62 4.42
C VAL A 145 -24.41 12.80 3.16
N SER A 146 -25.71 13.04 3.31
CA SER A 146 -26.61 13.41 2.21
C SER A 146 -26.31 14.82 1.62
N SER A 147 -25.08 15.31 1.78
CA SER A 147 -24.57 16.61 1.36
C SER A 147 -23.15 16.44 0.85
N PRO A 148 -22.67 17.28 -0.08
CA PRO A 148 -21.37 17.07 -0.72
C PRO A 148 -20.24 17.14 0.30
N THR A 149 -19.48 16.06 0.41
CA THR A 149 -18.19 16.02 1.08
C THR A 149 -17.24 17.02 0.41
N CYS A 150 -16.36 17.71 1.14
CA CYS A 150 -15.50 18.73 0.54
C CYS A 150 -14.08 18.68 1.08
N PHE A 151 -13.17 18.13 0.28
CA PHE A 151 -11.73 18.09 0.54
C PHE A 151 -10.97 18.77 -0.61
N PRO A 152 -11.09 20.11 -0.75
CA PRO A 152 -10.62 20.82 -1.94
C PRO A 152 -9.09 20.87 -2.07
N SER A 153 -8.35 20.64 -0.98
CA SER A 153 -6.88 20.72 -0.94
C SER A 153 -6.21 19.38 -0.61
N LEU A 154 -6.99 18.28 -0.52
CA LEU A 154 -6.48 17.00 -0.06
C LEU A 154 -5.69 16.30 -1.17
N LYS A 155 -4.40 16.12 -0.89
CA LYS A 155 -3.43 15.46 -1.77
C LYS A 155 -3.15 14.03 -1.36
N ASN A 156 -3.22 13.73 -0.06
CA ASN A 156 -2.83 12.45 0.51
C ASN A 156 -3.97 11.87 1.34
N LEU A 157 -4.49 10.72 0.93
CA LEU A 157 -5.55 10.01 1.63
C LEU A 157 -5.11 8.59 1.96
N SER A 158 -5.18 8.21 3.22
CA SER A 158 -4.92 6.84 3.69
C SER A 158 -6.12 6.32 4.47
N LEU A 159 -6.63 5.17 4.04
CA LEU A 159 -7.82 4.51 4.58
C LEU A 159 -7.46 3.06 4.89
N VAL A 160 -7.17 2.77 6.16
CA VAL A 160 -6.75 1.44 6.61
C VAL A 160 -7.81 0.87 7.54
N SER A 161 -8.45 -0.24 7.16
CA SER A 161 -9.49 -0.89 7.99
C SER A 161 -10.62 0.08 8.35
N VAL A 162 -11.20 0.72 7.33
CA VAL A 162 -12.23 1.76 7.48
C VAL A 162 -13.58 1.19 7.06
N LYS A 163 -14.61 1.42 7.88
CA LYS A 163 -16.00 1.10 7.52
C LYS A 163 -16.67 2.32 6.90
N TYR A 164 -17.41 2.08 5.83
CA TYR A 164 -18.10 3.12 5.07
C TYR A 164 -19.60 2.98 5.23
N PRO A 165 -20.40 3.99 4.91
CA PRO A 165 -21.86 3.83 4.84
C PRO A 165 -22.31 2.92 3.68
N GLY A 166 -21.53 2.86 2.61
CA GLY A 166 -21.77 2.00 1.45
C GLY A 166 -20.82 2.32 0.28
N ASN A 167 -20.95 1.56 -0.81
CA ASN A 167 -20.06 1.69 -1.98
C ASN A 167 -20.20 3.06 -2.68
N GLU A 168 -21.41 3.62 -2.74
CA GLU A 168 -21.66 4.95 -3.34
C GLU A 168 -21.03 6.09 -2.54
N PHE A 169 -20.91 5.94 -1.23
CA PHE A 169 -20.23 6.93 -0.39
C PHE A 169 -18.75 7.05 -0.76
N VAL A 170 -18.06 5.92 -1.03
CA VAL A 170 -16.65 5.92 -1.46
C VAL A 170 -16.48 6.70 -2.77
N LYS A 171 -17.37 6.48 -3.73
CA LYS A 171 -17.36 7.21 -5.01
C LYS A 171 -17.55 8.71 -4.81
N SER A 172 -18.51 9.09 -3.98
CA SER A 172 -18.79 10.50 -3.64
C SER A 172 -17.62 11.16 -2.91
N LEU A 173 -17.01 10.44 -1.96
CA LEU A 173 -15.85 10.90 -1.21
C LEU A 173 -14.66 11.18 -2.13
N LEU A 174 -14.32 10.23 -3.01
CA LEU A 174 -13.17 10.36 -3.90
C LEU A 174 -13.41 11.40 -5.02
N SER A 175 -14.64 11.50 -5.54
CA SER A 175 -14.97 12.52 -6.54
C SER A 175 -14.89 13.95 -5.98
N SER A 176 -15.00 14.11 -4.66
CA SER A 176 -14.86 15.38 -3.95
C SER A 176 -13.41 15.79 -3.69
N CYS A 177 -12.44 14.91 -3.97
CA CYS A 177 -11.00 15.12 -3.75
C CYS A 177 -10.28 15.40 -5.09
N HIS A 178 -10.54 16.56 -5.70
CA HIS A 178 -10.10 16.86 -7.08
C HIS A 178 -8.58 16.99 -7.28
N VAL A 179 -7.81 17.20 -6.20
CA VAL A 179 -6.35 17.38 -6.24
C VAL A 179 -5.60 16.22 -5.57
N LEU A 180 -6.28 15.07 -5.40
CA LEU A 180 -5.70 13.90 -4.75
C LEU A 180 -4.57 13.31 -5.60
N GLU A 181 -3.38 13.19 -5.03
CA GLU A 181 -2.17 12.69 -5.69
C GLU A 181 -1.78 11.29 -5.17
N ASP A 182 -2.00 11.01 -3.88
CA ASP A 182 -1.63 9.75 -3.23
C ASP A 182 -2.83 9.13 -2.50
N LEU A 183 -3.16 7.87 -2.84
CA LEU A 183 -4.22 7.11 -2.20
C LEU A 183 -3.71 5.75 -1.69
N VAL A 184 -3.92 5.51 -0.40
CA VAL A 184 -3.66 4.23 0.27
C VAL A 184 -4.97 3.66 0.78
N VAL A 185 -5.30 2.44 0.37
CA VAL A 185 -6.45 1.68 0.85
C VAL A 185 -6.00 0.30 1.28
N GLU A 186 -6.27 -0.05 2.54
CA GLU A 186 -6.04 -1.40 3.06
C GLU A 186 -7.36 -1.91 3.65
N GLN A 187 -7.96 -2.89 2.97
CA GLN A 187 -9.22 -3.49 3.39
C GLN A 187 -8.99 -4.63 4.39
N CYS A 188 -9.68 -4.59 5.52
CA CYS A 188 -9.61 -5.63 6.56
C CYS A 188 -10.87 -6.50 6.63
N ILE A 189 -10.84 -7.58 7.44
CA ILE A 189 -11.95 -8.57 7.59
C ILE A 189 -13.31 -7.89 7.85
N ASN A 190 -13.29 -6.81 8.62
CA ASN A 190 -14.49 -6.16 9.11
C ASN A 190 -15.00 -5.05 8.18
N ASP A 191 -14.35 -4.83 7.05
CA ASP A 191 -14.74 -3.78 6.10
C ASP A 191 -15.97 -4.22 5.32
N ASN A 192 -16.88 -3.28 5.13
CA ASN A 192 -18.21 -3.55 4.59
C ASN A 192 -18.38 -3.16 3.11
N VAL A 193 -17.34 -2.60 2.49
CA VAL A 193 -17.33 -2.30 1.06
C VAL A 193 -16.82 -3.54 0.30
N THR A 194 -17.65 -4.02 -0.60
CA THR A 194 -17.32 -5.14 -1.50
C THR A 194 -16.52 -4.64 -2.70
N ILE A 195 -17.03 -3.62 -3.39
CA ILE A 195 -16.40 -3.04 -4.58
C ILE A 195 -15.89 -1.64 -4.25
N PHE A 196 -14.57 -1.47 -4.24
CA PHE A 196 -13.92 -0.18 -4.03
C PHE A 196 -13.57 0.46 -5.37
N SER A 197 -14.32 1.51 -5.76
CA SER A 197 -14.14 2.18 -7.04
C SER A 197 -13.29 3.45 -6.88
N VAL A 198 -12.15 3.49 -7.55
CA VAL A 198 -11.20 4.61 -7.59
C VAL A 198 -11.30 5.27 -8.97
N LYS A 199 -12.03 6.38 -9.06
CA LYS A 199 -12.12 7.20 -10.28
C LYS A 199 -11.55 8.59 -9.99
N VAL A 200 -10.22 8.71 -10.08
CA VAL A 200 -9.49 9.91 -9.64
C VAL A 200 -8.45 10.29 -10.70
N PRO A 201 -8.76 11.25 -11.59
CA PRO A 201 -7.86 11.63 -12.69
C PRO A 201 -6.53 12.27 -12.25
N SER A 202 -6.48 12.90 -11.08
CA SER A 202 -5.29 13.57 -10.54
C SER A 202 -4.29 12.62 -9.86
N LEU A 203 -4.67 11.35 -9.68
CA LEU A 203 -3.94 10.40 -8.85
C LEU A 203 -2.61 10.00 -9.51
N LYS A 204 -1.53 10.05 -8.74
CA LYS A 204 -0.16 9.67 -9.16
C LYS A 204 0.31 8.37 -8.50
N SER A 205 -0.08 8.13 -7.25
CA SER A 205 0.28 6.95 -6.49
C SER A 205 -0.94 6.26 -5.91
N LEU A 206 -1.04 4.95 -6.12
CA LEU A 206 -2.14 4.13 -5.63
C LEU A 206 -1.62 2.86 -4.98
N LEU A 207 -2.03 2.64 -3.73
CA LEU A 207 -1.75 1.43 -2.98
C LEU A 207 -3.06 0.79 -2.53
N LEU A 208 -3.34 -0.43 -2.98
CA LEU A 208 -4.54 -1.19 -2.70
C LEU A 208 -4.17 -2.54 -2.09
N ARG A 209 -4.55 -2.78 -0.84
CA ARG A 209 -4.27 -4.04 -0.14
C ARG A 209 -5.52 -4.67 0.42
N THR A 210 -5.59 -5.99 0.41
CA THR A 210 -6.64 -6.76 1.08
C THR A 210 -6.03 -7.66 2.14
N SER A 211 -6.62 -7.66 3.33
CA SER A 211 -6.17 -8.47 4.45
C SER A 211 -6.39 -9.96 4.19
N LYS A 212 -5.35 -10.74 4.49
CA LYS A 212 -5.25 -12.21 4.33
C LYS A 212 -6.33 -13.01 5.05
N LYS A 213 -7.01 -12.40 6.02
CA LYS A 213 -8.04 -13.06 6.85
C LYS A 213 -9.46 -12.87 6.30
N ARG A 214 -9.64 -12.08 5.23
CA ARG A 214 -10.94 -11.93 4.56
C ARG A 214 -11.15 -13.15 3.68
N ALA A 215 -12.29 -13.83 3.83
CA ALA A 215 -12.62 -14.94 2.95
C ALA A 215 -12.73 -14.44 1.50
N PRO A 216 -12.22 -15.17 0.50
CA PRO A 216 -12.41 -14.82 -0.89
C PRO A 216 -13.89 -15.02 -1.24
N ASP A 217 -14.66 -13.95 -1.22
CA ASP A 217 -15.92 -13.86 -1.94
C ASP A 217 -15.57 -13.37 -3.35
N GLY A 218 -15.91 -14.13 -4.40
CA GLY A 218 -15.63 -13.74 -5.80
C GLY A 218 -16.31 -12.43 -6.25
N GLU A 219 -17.00 -11.74 -5.35
CA GLU A 219 -17.78 -10.52 -5.56
C GLU A 219 -17.08 -9.26 -5.02
N SER A 220 -16.03 -9.38 -4.21
CA SER A 220 -15.25 -8.23 -3.76
C SER A 220 -14.13 -7.88 -4.75
N GLY A 221 -13.76 -6.60 -4.81
CA GLY A 221 -12.75 -6.18 -5.75
C GLY A 221 -12.53 -4.68 -5.83
N PHE A 222 -11.62 -4.31 -6.73
CA PHE A 222 -11.24 -2.94 -7.00
C PHE A 222 -11.51 -2.59 -8.46
N VAL A 223 -12.06 -1.40 -8.69
CA VAL A 223 -12.23 -0.83 -10.03
C VAL A 223 -11.43 0.47 -10.07
N VAL A 224 -10.45 0.57 -10.96
CA VAL A 224 -9.49 1.67 -10.99
C VAL A 224 -9.54 2.38 -12.33
N GLU A 225 -9.76 3.69 -12.29
CA GLU A 225 -9.69 4.63 -13.41
C GLU A 225 -8.84 5.84 -12.98
N ALA A 226 -7.55 5.79 -13.29
CA ALA A 226 -6.56 6.79 -12.88
C ALA A 226 -5.55 7.01 -14.03
N PRO A 227 -5.89 7.82 -15.05
CA PRO A 227 -5.05 8.02 -16.24
C PRO A 227 -3.68 8.67 -15.97
N SER A 228 -3.55 9.42 -14.87
CA SER A 228 -2.29 10.10 -14.48
C SER A 228 -1.41 9.26 -13.55
N LEU A 229 -1.76 7.99 -13.30
CA LEU A 229 -1.07 7.16 -12.33
C LEU A 229 0.36 6.85 -12.78
N GLU A 230 1.33 7.04 -11.87
CA GLU A 230 2.77 6.80 -12.07
C GLU A 230 3.26 5.58 -11.27
N TYR A 231 2.65 5.34 -10.09
CA TYR A 231 2.97 4.23 -9.19
C TYR A 231 1.71 3.45 -8.80
N LEU A 232 1.78 2.13 -8.89
CA LEU A 232 0.72 1.21 -8.50
C LEU A 232 1.27 0.10 -7.60
N ASP A 233 0.65 -0.13 -6.44
CA ASP A 233 0.90 -1.29 -5.57
C ASP A 233 -0.44 -1.96 -5.27
N ILE A 234 -0.61 -3.19 -5.74
CA ILE A 234 -1.78 -4.02 -5.49
C ILE A 234 -1.31 -5.30 -4.80
N ASP A 235 -1.82 -5.55 -3.59
CA ASP A 235 -1.64 -6.81 -2.86
C ASP A 235 -3.00 -7.36 -2.42
N GLN A 236 -3.56 -8.26 -3.21
CA GLN A 236 -4.89 -8.84 -3.04
C GLN A 236 -4.80 -10.34 -2.75
N THR A 237 -5.42 -10.74 -1.64
CA THR A 237 -5.55 -12.13 -1.24
C THR A 237 -6.88 -12.76 -1.66
N GLY A 238 -7.63 -12.10 -2.55
CA GLY A 238 -8.93 -12.53 -3.07
C GLY A 238 -9.66 -11.39 -3.78
N GLY A 239 -10.66 -11.74 -4.58
CA GLY A 239 -11.48 -10.78 -5.34
C GLY A 239 -10.96 -10.47 -6.74
N PHE A 240 -11.58 -9.49 -7.42
CA PHE A 240 -11.18 -9.05 -8.76
C PHE A 240 -10.53 -7.66 -8.76
N CYS A 241 -9.72 -7.38 -9.78
CA CYS A 241 -9.19 -6.04 -10.01
C CYS A 241 -9.38 -5.64 -11.47
N VAL A 242 -10.20 -4.62 -11.73
CA VAL A 242 -10.45 -4.12 -13.09
C VAL A 242 -9.83 -2.73 -13.24
N ILE A 243 -9.00 -2.57 -14.26
CA ILE A 243 -8.49 -1.28 -14.69
C ILE A 243 -9.34 -0.81 -15.87
N GLU A 244 -9.94 0.37 -15.73
CA GLU A 244 -10.70 1.03 -16.79
C GLU A 244 -9.79 2.03 -17.52
N ASN A 245 -9.91 2.09 -18.86
CA ASN A 245 -9.22 3.06 -19.74
C ASN A 245 -7.68 3.01 -19.74
N GLY A 246 -7.06 1.99 -19.14
CA GLY A 246 -5.61 1.80 -19.10
C GLY A 246 -4.86 2.89 -18.32
N MET A 247 -3.57 2.69 -18.09
CA MET A 247 -2.74 3.63 -17.31
C MET A 247 -1.52 4.05 -18.13
N PRO A 248 -1.63 5.04 -19.03
CA PRO A 248 -0.59 5.35 -20.02
C PRO A 248 0.71 5.92 -19.41
N ASN A 249 0.65 6.49 -18.21
CA ASN A 249 1.78 7.13 -17.52
C ASN A 249 2.44 6.26 -16.46
N LEU A 250 1.97 5.02 -16.28
CA LEU A 250 2.46 4.12 -15.23
C LEU A 250 3.94 3.83 -15.42
N ALA A 251 4.75 4.18 -14.42
CA ALA A 251 6.19 3.95 -14.44
C ALA A 251 6.54 2.67 -13.67
N GLU A 252 5.91 2.48 -12.51
CA GLU A 252 6.20 1.37 -11.60
C GLU A 252 4.91 0.69 -11.15
N ALA A 253 4.92 -0.65 -11.15
CA ALA A 253 3.80 -1.45 -10.72
C ALA A 253 4.27 -2.65 -9.87
N TYR A 254 3.71 -2.80 -8.69
CA TYR A 254 3.78 -3.99 -7.86
C TYR A 254 2.42 -4.65 -7.85
N VAL A 255 2.34 -5.89 -8.31
CA VAL A 255 1.06 -6.59 -8.50
C VAL A 255 1.18 -7.98 -7.91
N SER A 256 0.44 -8.22 -6.82
CA SER A 256 0.29 -9.49 -6.12
C SER A 256 -1.21 -9.78 -6.05
N VAL A 257 -1.74 -10.64 -6.94
CA VAL A 257 -3.20 -10.83 -7.09
C VAL A 257 -3.55 -12.29 -7.39
N LEU A 258 -4.63 -12.78 -6.79
CA LEU A 258 -5.36 -13.98 -7.23
C LEU A 258 -6.29 -13.60 -8.38
N HIS A 259 -5.86 -13.70 -9.65
CA HIS A 259 -6.64 -13.17 -10.77
C HIS A 259 -7.14 -14.25 -11.73
N HIS A 260 -8.45 -14.28 -11.99
CA HIS A 260 -9.06 -15.21 -12.96
C HIS A 260 -8.73 -14.87 -14.44
N HIS A 261 -8.28 -13.65 -14.75
CA HIS A 261 -7.99 -13.20 -16.12
C HIS A 261 -6.76 -12.28 -16.18
N PRO A 262 -5.53 -12.80 -15.96
CA PRO A 262 -4.32 -11.96 -15.84
C PRO A 262 -4.07 -11.12 -17.09
N VAL A 263 -4.46 -11.58 -18.28
CA VAL A 263 -4.12 -10.92 -19.55
C VAL A 263 -4.84 -9.61 -19.78
N LYS A 264 -6.12 -9.49 -19.39
CA LYS A 264 -6.85 -8.22 -19.48
C LYS A 264 -6.28 -7.16 -18.53
N PHE A 265 -5.79 -7.60 -17.38
CA PHE A 265 -5.11 -6.72 -16.44
C PHE A 265 -3.76 -6.26 -17.00
N LEU A 266 -2.93 -7.19 -17.48
CA LEU A 266 -1.62 -6.90 -18.06
C LEU A 266 -1.70 -5.98 -19.29
N SER A 267 -2.72 -6.16 -20.14
CA SER A 267 -2.92 -5.29 -21.31
C SER A 267 -3.22 -3.83 -20.93
N SER A 268 -3.73 -3.60 -19.72
CA SER A 268 -4.07 -2.28 -19.20
C SER A 268 -2.88 -1.52 -18.59
N ILE A 269 -1.76 -2.20 -18.33
CA ILE A 269 -0.56 -1.63 -17.67
C ILE A 269 0.69 -1.63 -18.56
N THR A 270 0.55 -1.74 -19.88
CA THR A 270 1.65 -1.93 -20.85
C THR A 270 2.71 -0.81 -20.90
N SER A 271 2.44 0.35 -20.30
CA SER A 271 3.32 1.54 -20.24
C SER A 271 4.46 1.43 -19.21
N VAL A 272 4.36 0.46 -18.29
CA VAL A 272 5.26 0.22 -17.16
C VAL A 272 6.74 0.09 -17.55
N LYS A 273 7.62 0.67 -16.71
CA LYS A 273 9.09 0.53 -16.81
C LYS A 273 9.64 -0.50 -15.82
N ARG A 274 9.06 -0.59 -14.64
CA ARG A 274 9.40 -1.56 -13.59
C ARG A 274 8.16 -2.31 -13.13
N LEU A 275 8.15 -3.63 -13.31
CA LEU A 275 7.03 -4.48 -12.95
C LEU A 275 7.47 -5.55 -11.95
N TYR A 276 6.80 -5.62 -10.81
CA TYR A 276 6.78 -6.81 -9.96
C TYR A 276 5.44 -7.53 -10.16
N LEU A 277 5.48 -8.83 -10.44
CA LEU A 277 4.30 -9.64 -10.69
C LEU A 277 4.31 -10.92 -9.86
N CYS A 278 3.28 -11.13 -9.06
CA CYS A 278 2.99 -12.35 -8.32
C CYS A 278 1.53 -12.73 -8.59
N LEU A 279 1.33 -13.74 -9.42
CA LEU A 279 0.02 -14.37 -9.58
C LEU A 279 0.01 -15.56 -8.62
N LEU A 280 -0.99 -15.63 -7.75
CA LEU A 280 -1.11 -16.72 -6.78
C LEU A 280 -2.03 -17.80 -7.39
N PRO A 281 -1.73 -19.10 -7.21
CA PRO A 281 -2.57 -20.15 -7.74
C PRO A 281 -3.89 -20.20 -6.98
N HIS A 282 -5.02 -20.13 -7.69
CA HIS A 282 -6.31 -20.51 -7.11
C HIS A 282 -6.46 -22.02 -7.27
N SER A 283 -6.58 -22.74 -6.16
CA SER A 283 -7.06 -24.12 -6.17
C SER A 283 -8.48 -24.11 -6.74
N ILE A 284 -8.65 -24.40 -8.04
CA ILE A 284 -9.80 -25.02 -8.72
C ILE A 284 -9.59 -24.79 -10.23
N LEU A 285 -9.13 -25.85 -10.92
CA LEU A 285 -9.54 -26.26 -12.26
C LEU A 285 -10.43 -25.25 -13.02
N SER A 286 -9.87 -24.21 -13.66
CA SER A 286 -10.55 -23.48 -14.76
C SER A 286 -9.71 -22.32 -15.32
N CYS A 287 -8.58 -22.61 -15.97
CA CYS A 287 -8.04 -21.73 -17.03
C CYS A 287 -7.65 -22.50 -18.30
N MET A 288 -8.09 -23.76 -18.41
CA MET A 288 -7.75 -24.66 -19.53
C MET A 288 -8.49 -24.36 -20.85
N GLN A 289 -8.92 -23.13 -21.13
CA GLN A 289 -9.65 -22.88 -22.39
C GLN A 289 -9.53 -21.51 -23.07
N ASP A 290 -8.90 -20.50 -22.46
CA ASP A 290 -8.54 -19.29 -23.21
C ASP A 290 -7.05 -19.33 -23.59
N MET A 291 -6.81 -19.89 -24.78
CA MET A 291 -5.54 -19.84 -25.51
C MET A 291 -4.89 -18.46 -25.42
N TYR A 292 -3.79 -18.35 -24.67
CA TYR A 292 -2.97 -17.15 -24.67
C TYR A 292 -1.79 -17.29 -25.64
N PRO A 293 -1.79 -16.55 -26.75
CA PRO A 293 -0.67 -15.69 -27.05
C PRO A 293 -0.96 -14.36 -26.35
N ILE A 294 -0.31 -14.12 -25.20
CA ILE A 294 -0.23 -12.78 -24.63
C ILE A 294 0.37 -11.88 -25.73
N ARG A 295 -0.49 -11.11 -26.41
CA ARG A 295 -0.09 -10.06 -27.35
C ARG A 295 0.17 -8.72 -26.65
N CYS A 296 0.40 -8.75 -25.34
CA CYS A 296 0.76 -7.55 -24.60
C CYS A 296 2.21 -7.21 -24.91
N VAL A 297 2.43 -6.07 -25.57
CA VAL A 297 3.78 -5.58 -25.85
C VAL A 297 4.13 -4.48 -24.86
N PHE A 298 5.10 -4.76 -24.01
CA PHE A 298 5.65 -3.85 -23.01
C PHE A 298 6.82 -3.07 -23.62
N HIS A 299 6.51 -2.07 -24.45
CA HIS A 299 7.53 -1.31 -25.19
C HIS A 299 8.51 -0.50 -24.30
N ARG A 300 8.18 -0.32 -23.02
CA ARG A 300 8.93 0.51 -22.06
C ARG A 300 9.49 -0.29 -20.89
N LEU A 301 9.18 -1.58 -20.77
CA LEU A 301 9.59 -2.39 -19.61
C LEU A 301 11.10 -2.64 -19.66
N VAL A 302 11.77 -2.26 -18.57
CA VAL A 302 13.23 -2.35 -18.40
C VAL A 302 13.60 -3.35 -17.31
N HIS A 303 12.83 -3.38 -16.22
CA HIS A 303 13.06 -4.30 -15.11
C HIS A 303 11.79 -5.08 -14.81
N ILE A 304 11.91 -6.39 -14.70
CA ILE A 304 10.83 -7.25 -14.24
C ILE A 304 11.29 -8.09 -13.05
N THR A 305 10.43 -8.19 -12.03
CA THR A 305 10.54 -9.17 -10.96
C THR A 305 9.31 -10.08 -11.03
N LEU A 306 9.51 -11.38 -11.16
CA LEU A 306 8.42 -12.36 -11.29
C LEU A 306 8.46 -13.34 -10.12
N CYS A 307 7.29 -13.58 -9.51
CA CYS A 307 7.11 -14.61 -8.49
C CYS A 307 7.11 -15.99 -9.13
N THR A 308 7.92 -16.91 -8.61
CA THR A 308 7.92 -18.33 -9.04
C THR A 308 6.95 -19.19 -8.22
N CYS A 309 5.84 -18.59 -7.80
CA CYS A 309 4.94 -19.11 -6.76
C CYS A 309 3.72 -19.85 -7.31
N ASP A 310 3.53 -19.77 -8.62
CA ASP A 310 2.41 -20.31 -9.38
C ASP A 310 2.92 -21.35 -10.38
N ASP A 311 2.17 -22.43 -10.62
CA ASP A 311 2.64 -23.54 -11.46
C ASP A 311 2.87 -23.15 -12.93
N GLU A 312 2.24 -22.07 -13.42
CA GLU A 312 2.34 -21.56 -14.79
C GLU A 312 3.30 -20.35 -14.91
N TRP A 313 4.11 -20.06 -13.89
CA TRP A 313 5.05 -18.93 -13.90
C TRP A 313 5.99 -18.94 -15.11
N LEU A 314 6.38 -20.12 -15.61
CA LEU A 314 7.21 -20.28 -16.82
C LEU A 314 6.51 -19.79 -18.08
N ASN A 315 5.21 -20.07 -18.23
CA ASN A 315 4.42 -19.63 -19.38
C ASN A 315 4.26 -18.10 -19.37
N LEU A 316 4.00 -17.55 -18.19
CA LEU A 316 3.99 -16.10 -17.95
C LEU A 316 5.34 -15.47 -18.29
N LEU A 317 6.45 -16.07 -17.85
CA LEU A 317 7.79 -15.60 -18.16
C LEU A 317 8.04 -15.59 -19.67
N ALA A 318 7.74 -16.69 -20.37
CA ALA A 318 7.92 -16.79 -21.82
C ALA A 318 7.15 -15.70 -22.57
N CYS A 319 5.90 -15.45 -22.15
CA CYS A 319 5.08 -14.37 -22.68
C CYS A 319 5.67 -12.97 -22.41
N LEU A 320 6.14 -12.72 -21.19
CA LEU A 320 6.73 -11.43 -20.81
C LEU A 320 8.06 -11.18 -21.54
N LEU A 321 8.89 -12.20 -21.72
CA LEU A 321 10.13 -12.10 -22.50
C LEU A 321 9.83 -11.77 -23.97
N ARG A 322 8.86 -12.45 -24.59
CA ARG A 322 8.43 -12.15 -25.97
C ARG A 322 7.83 -10.74 -26.11
N GLY A 323 7.10 -10.28 -25.09
CA GLY A 323 6.42 -8.98 -25.08
C GLY A 323 7.31 -7.80 -24.73
N SER A 324 8.55 -7.99 -24.25
CA SER A 324 9.36 -6.93 -23.62
C SER A 324 10.72 -6.73 -24.30
N PRO A 325 10.78 -6.14 -25.50
CA PRO A 325 12.02 -6.08 -26.30
C PRO A 325 13.16 -5.29 -25.66
N LYS A 326 12.86 -4.37 -24.72
CA LYS A 326 13.83 -3.50 -24.05
C LYS A 326 14.19 -3.95 -22.62
N LEU A 327 13.88 -5.20 -22.28
CA LEU A 327 14.13 -5.72 -20.94
C LEU A 327 15.63 -5.83 -20.66
N ILE A 328 16.10 -5.15 -19.62
CA ILE A 328 17.51 -5.14 -19.20
C ILE A 328 17.74 -6.06 -18.02
N SER A 329 16.77 -6.14 -17.09
CA SER A 329 16.91 -6.87 -15.84
C SER A 329 15.72 -7.80 -15.60
N LEU A 330 16.01 -9.06 -15.33
CA LEU A 330 15.05 -10.08 -14.90
C LEU A 330 15.41 -10.54 -13.49
N LYS A 331 14.46 -10.44 -12.57
CA LYS A 331 14.57 -11.04 -11.23
C LYS A 331 13.48 -12.10 -11.06
N LEU A 332 13.86 -13.28 -10.58
CA LEU A 332 12.95 -14.37 -10.22
C LEU A 332 13.08 -14.60 -8.72
N GLU A 333 11.98 -14.60 -7.98
CA GLU A 333 11.99 -14.86 -6.54
C GLU A 333 10.68 -15.46 -6.05
N LYS A 334 10.68 -16.16 -4.91
CA LYS A 334 9.42 -16.55 -4.25
C LYS A 334 8.93 -15.43 -3.35
N CYS A 335 7.63 -15.13 -3.39
CA CYS A 335 7.04 -14.18 -2.46
C CYS A 335 7.07 -14.71 -1.02
N LEU A 336 7.11 -13.77 -0.07
CA LEU A 336 7.08 -14.09 1.36
C LEU A 336 5.83 -14.90 1.77
N MET A 337 4.74 -14.82 1.01
CA MET A 337 3.54 -15.62 1.27
C MET A 337 3.80 -17.12 1.12
N TYR A 338 4.43 -17.52 0.03
CA TYR A 338 4.79 -18.92 -0.23
C TYR A 338 5.82 -19.44 0.79
N ARG A 339 6.79 -18.60 1.16
CA ARG A 339 7.80 -18.96 2.18
C ARG A 339 7.19 -19.30 3.55
N LEU A 340 6.09 -18.65 3.92
CA LEU A 340 5.41 -18.88 5.21
C LEU A 340 4.37 -20.00 5.18
N SER A 341 3.87 -20.40 4.00
CA SER A 341 2.84 -21.44 3.85
C SER A 341 3.38 -22.87 3.76
N GLN A 342 4.70 -23.09 3.74
CA GLN A 342 5.33 -24.42 3.68
C GLN A 342 4.98 -25.38 4.85
N HIS A 343 4.13 -24.98 5.80
CA HIS A 343 3.61 -25.84 6.88
C HIS A 343 2.30 -26.57 6.58
N HIS A 344 1.63 -26.31 5.45
CA HIS A 344 0.44 -27.08 5.05
C HIS A 344 0.73 -27.82 3.76
N GLY A 345 0.85 -29.15 3.87
CA GLY A 345 1.17 -30.03 2.75
C GLY A 345 0.20 -29.83 1.58
N HIS A 346 0.73 -29.28 0.49
CA HIS A 346 0.09 -29.33 -0.81
C HIS A 346 1.10 -29.86 -1.83
N LEU A 347 0.55 -30.59 -2.80
CA LEU A 347 1.28 -31.39 -3.78
C LEU A 347 2.37 -30.56 -4.46
N ILE A 348 3.58 -31.12 -4.47
CA ILE A 348 4.68 -30.68 -5.32
C ILE A 348 4.24 -30.98 -6.76
N CYS A 349 3.52 -30.05 -7.38
CA CYS A 349 3.31 -30.07 -8.81
C CYS A 349 4.57 -29.47 -9.42
N SER A 350 5.40 -30.33 -10.02
CA SER A 350 6.47 -29.87 -10.89
C SER A 350 5.88 -28.92 -11.93
N PRO A 351 6.46 -27.73 -12.16
CA PRO A 351 5.97 -26.82 -13.17
C PRO A 351 5.84 -27.57 -14.50
N SER A 352 4.75 -27.32 -15.24
CA SER A 352 4.53 -28.01 -16.50
C SER A 352 5.75 -27.82 -17.40
N PRO A 353 6.23 -28.86 -18.11
CA PRO A 353 7.40 -28.74 -18.98
C PRO A 353 7.17 -27.61 -19.99
N LEU A 354 8.25 -26.89 -20.33
CA LEU A 354 8.28 -25.93 -21.44
C LEU A 354 7.73 -26.60 -22.71
N ARG A 355 6.45 -26.46 -22.99
CA ARG A 355 5.87 -26.93 -24.26
C ARG A 355 6.27 -25.95 -25.33
N ASP A 356 7.03 -26.39 -26.34
CA ASP A 356 7.25 -25.89 -27.73
C ASP A 356 7.25 -24.36 -28.06
N ASP A 357 7.09 -23.48 -27.07
CA ASP A 357 6.78 -22.05 -27.20
C ASP A 357 8.01 -21.15 -26.98
N LEU A 358 9.21 -21.73 -26.87
CA LEU A 358 10.49 -21.02 -27.03
C LEU A 358 11.24 -21.43 -28.31
N SER A 359 10.52 -21.99 -29.29
CA SER A 359 11.09 -22.31 -30.62
C SER A 359 11.79 -21.13 -31.31
N SER A 360 11.44 -19.90 -30.95
CA SER A 360 12.13 -18.66 -31.32
C SER A 360 12.65 -17.95 -30.07
N VAL A 361 13.95 -17.62 -30.05
CA VAL A 361 14.56 -16.85 -28.96
C VAL A 361 13.94 -15.45 -28.88
N PRO A 362 13.46 -14.99 -27.71
CA PRO A 362 12.94 -13.63 -27.55
C PRO A 362 14.00 -12.57 -27.87
N GLU A 363 13.59 -11.49 -28.54
CA GLU A 363 14.48 -10.40 -28.95
C GLU A 363 15.23 -9.78 -27.76
N CYS A 364 14.60 -9.70 -26.60
CA CYS A 364 15.22 -9.13 -25.40
C CYS A 364 16.39 -9.98 -24.87
N VAL A 365 16.25 -11.31 -24.91
CA VAL A 365 17.32 -12.24 -24.50
C VAL A 365 18.53 -12.07 -25.40
N LEU A 366 18.31 -11.84 -26.71
CA LEU A 366 19.39 -11.65 -27.66
C LEU A 366 20.07 -10.28 -27.52
N SER A 367 19.31 -9.20 -27.32
CA SER A 367 19.77 -7.84 -27.63
C SER A 367 19.84 -6.86 -26.47
N SER A 368 19.18 -7.12 -25.33
CA SER A 368 19.03 -6.12 -24.27
C SER A 368 19.20 -6.64 -22.85
N LEU A 369 18.97 -7.94 -22.60
CA LEU A 369 19.04 -8.52 -21.26
C LEU A 369 20.49 -8.54 -20.76
N GLU A 370 20.77 -7.75 -19.71
CA GLU A 370 22.10 -7.62 -19.11
C GLU A 370 22.24 -8.36 -17.78
N THR A 371 21.17 -8.39 -16.97
CA THR A 371 21.23 -8.94 -15.62
C THR A 371 20.07 -9.89 -15.33
N VAL A 372 20.41 -11.08 -14.85
CA VAL A 372 19.45 -12.06 -14.34
C VAL A 372 19.80 -12.39 -12.90
N GLU A 373 18.82 -12.25 -12.01
CA GLU A 373 18.95 -12.63 -10.60
C GLU A 373 17.84 -13.63 -10.26
N TRP A 374 18.23 -14.80 -9.79
CA TRP A 374 17.31 -15.83 -9.34
C TRP A 374 17.51 -16.06 -7.85
N VAL A 375 16.46 -15.86 -7.08
CA VAL A 375 16.40 -16.08 -5.63
C VAL A 375 15.50 -17.28 -5.34
N ASP A 376 15.88 -18.11 -4.38
CA ASP A 376 15.21 -19.37 -4.01
C ASP A 376 15.15 -20.38 -5.17
N TYR A 377 16.26 -20.54 -5.89
CA TYR A 377 16.39 -21.54 -6.96
C TYR A 377 16.32 -22.96 -6.37
N GLU A 378 15.52 -23.85 -6.97
CA GLU A 378 15.33 -25.25 -6.54
C GLU A 378 16.12 -26.27 -7.36
N GLY A 379 16.58 -25.90 -8.56
CA GLY A 379 17.32 -26.80 -9.45
C GLY A 379 16.45 -27.87 -10.09
N THR A 380 15.15 -27.63 -10.27
CA THR A 380 14.27 -28.54 -11.01
C THR A 380 14.68 -28.61 -12.50
N GLU A 381 14.30 -29.67 -13.20
CA GLU A 381 14.65 -29.85 -14.62
C GLU A 381 14.21 -28.65 -15.49
N ALA A 382 13.01 -28.13 -15.26
CA ALA A 382 12.50 -26.98 -15.99
C ALA A 382 13.31 -25.69 -15.70
N GLU A 383 13.75 -25.51 -14.45
CA GLU A 383 14.59 -24.38 -14.06
C GLU A 383 15.99 -24.48 -14.68
N ARG A 384 16.60 -25.68 -14.70
CA ARG A 384 17.89 -25.92 -15.35
C ARG A 384 17.84 -25.63 -16.84
N GLN A 385 16.79 -26.11 -17.52
CA GLN A 385 16.58 -25.83 -18.94
C GLN A 385 16.44 -24.33 -19.24
N LEU A 386 15.75 -23.58 -18.37
CA LEU A 386 15.64 -22.13 -18.52
C LEU A 386 16.99 -21.42 -18.33
N VAL A 387 17.77 -21.83 -17.32
CA VAL A 387 19.13 -21.30 -17.09
C VAL A 387 20.00 -21.57 -18.32
N GLU A 388 20.03 -22.81 -18.82
CA GLU A 388 20.79 -23.16 -20.01
C GLU A 388 20.35 -22.34 -21.24
N PHE A 389 19.03 -22.20 -21.43
CA PHE A 389 18.47 -21.42 -22.52
C PHE A 389 18.90 -19.94 -22.49
N ILE A 390 18.85 -19.29 -21.33
CA ILE A 390 19.25 -17.88 -21.19
C ILE A 390 20.76 -17.73 -21.36
N LEU A 391 21.56 -18.61 -20.76
CA LEU A 391 23.02 -18.55 -20.87
C LEU A 391 23.50 -18.80 -22.31
N ARG A 392 22.85 -19.72 -23.03
CA ARG A 392 23.20 -20.04 -24.41
C ARG A 392 22.86 -18.92 -25.41
N ASN A 393 21.78 -18.18 -25.16
CA ASN A 393 21.27 -17.18 -26.10
C ASN A 393 21.54 -15.72 -25.68
N GLY A 394 21.91 -15.48 -24.42
CA GLY A 394 22.07 -14.15 -23.83
C GLY A 394 23.34 -13.43 -24.26
N SER A 395 23.37 -12.84 -25.45
CA SER A 395 24.60 -12.24 -26.00
C SER A 395 25.08 -10.99 -25.24
N CYS A 396 24.16 -10.25 -24.60
CA CYS A 396 24.43 -9.03 -23.83
C CYS A 396 24.49 -9.26 -22.31
N LEU A 397 24.38 -10.52 -21.86
CA LEU A 397 24.31 -10.86 -20.46
C LEU A 397 25.65 -10.59 -19.75
N LYS A 398 25.64 -9.69 -18.77
CA LYS A 398 26.82 -9.29 -17.97
C LYS A 398 26.87 -9.99 -16.62
N LYS A 399 25.70 -10.29 -16.04
CA LYS A 399 25.59 -10.83 -14.69
C LYS A 399 24.44 -11.83 -14.61
N PHE A 400 24.75 -13.04 -14.16
CA PHE A 400 23.77 -14.07 -13.82
C PHE A 400 24.04 -14.50 -12.38
N VAL A 401 23.08 -14.30 -11.48
CA VAL A 401 23.19 -14.66 -10.05
C VAL A 401 22.13 -15.67 -9.70
N ILE A 402 22.54 -16.79 -9.15
CA ILE A 402 21.65 -17.81 -8.57
C ILE A 402 21.87 -17.83 -7.07
N SER A 403 20.80 -17.62 -6.31
CA SER A 403 20.76 -17.78 -4.86
C SER A 403 19.85 -18.98 -4.55
N PRO A 404 20.41 -20.16 -4.23
CA PRO A 404 19.63 -21.36 -3.98
C PRO A 404 18.83 -21.26 -2.67
N GLU A 405 17.67 -21.92 -2.62
CA GLU A 405 16.80 -21.95 -1.42
C GLU A 405 17.45 -22.75 -0.26
N SER A 406 18.19 -23.81 -0.59
CA SER A 406 18.81 -24.68 0.43
C SER A 406 19.98 -23.99 1.13
N VAL A 407 20.06 -24.15 2.46
CA VAL A 407 21.23 -23.74 3.27
C VAL A 407 22.35 -24.79 3.20
N ASN A 408 22.04 -26.02 2.77
CA ASN A 408 22.96 -27.15 2.78
C ASN A 408 23.92 -27.12 1.57
N PRO A 409 25.24 -27.01 1.77
CA PRO A 409 26.21 -26.90 0.68
C PRO A 409 26.17 -28.07 -0.32
N ASP A 410 25.93 -29.30 0.13
CA ASP A 410 25.92 -30.47 -0.77
C ASP A 410 24.74 -30.43 -1.76
N GLN A 411 23.57 -29.98 -1.29
CA GLN A 411 22.41 -29.76 -2.16
C GLN A 411 22.65 -28.59 -3.12
N LYS A 412 23.35 -27.53 -2.69
CA LYS A 412 23.71 -26.42 -3.58
C LYS A 412 24.57 -26.85 -4.76
N TYR A 413 25.49 -27.79 -4.57
CA TYR A 413 26.36 -28.31 -5.64
C TYR A 413 25.61 -29.21 -6.62
N GLU A 414 24.57 -29.93 -6.19
CA GLU A 414 23.74 -30.74 -7.10
C GLU A 414 22.76 -29.90 -7.93
N MET A 415 22.47 -28.66 -7.51
CA MET A 415 21.52 -27.75 -8.15
C MET A 415 22.13 -26.90 -9.27
N ILE A 416 23.43 -26.61 -9.23
CA ILE A 416 24.18 -25.83 -10.25
C ILE A 416 24.68 -26.80 -11.34
#